data_AF-A0A923TZ33-F1
#
_entry.id   AF-A0A923TZ33-F1
#
_cell.length_a   1.000
_cell.length_b   1.000
_cell.length_c   1.000
_cell.angle_alpha   90.00
_cell.angle_beta   90.00
_cell.angle_gamma   90.00
#
_symmetry.space_group_name_H-M   'P 1'
#
loop_
_entity.id
_entity.type
_entity.pdbx_description
1 polymer ?
#
loop_
_entity_poly.entity_id
_entity_poly.type
_entity_poly.pdbx_seq_one_letter_code
_entity_poly.pdbx_strand_id
1 'polypeptide(L)'
;MNGESELTLNNHVLKLQAAVYVSTPLRSKRRISNPTKDTIHFVEMQVGTYFGEADITRVQDDYRRGLPAFSLKKIARNEGGCA
;
A
#
# COMPACT_ATOMS: atom_id res chain seq x y z
N MET A 1 20.84 9.92 -4.04
CA MET A 1 19.37 9.85 -4.19
C MET A 1 18.81 10.99 -3.37
N ASN A 2 18.04 11.90 -3.95
CA ASN A 2 17.36 12.98 -3.22
C ASN A 2 15.87 12.72 -3.39
N GLY A 3 15.09 12.86 -2.33
CA GLY A 3 13.66 12.62 -2.36
C GLY A 3 13.10 12.32 -0.98
N GLU A 4 12.03 13.02 -0.63
CA GLU A 4 11.20 12.73 0.54
C GLU A 4 9.99 11.93 0.08
N SER A 5 9.69 10.85 0.80
CA SER A 5 8.51 10.03 0.55
C SER A 5 7.76 9.75 1.84
N GLU A 6 6.49 9.40 1.72
CA GLU A 6 5.68 8.97 2.85
C GLU A 6 5.26 7.52 2.68
N LEU A 7 5.52 6.71 3.70
CA LEU A 7 5.04 5.34 3.81
C LEU A 7 3.94 5.29 4.86
N THR A 8 2.71 5.03 4.44
CA THR A 8 1.66 4.58 5.38
C THR A 8 1.86 3.09 5.63
N LEU A 9 2.13 2.70 6.87
CA LEU A 9 2.24 1.31 7.33
C LEU A 9 1.20 1.07 8.42
N ASN A 10 0.21 0.24 8.11
CA ASN A 10 -1.02 0.04 8.87
C ASN A 10 -1.73 1.38 9.11
N ASN A 11 -1.59 1.95 10.31
CA ASN A 11 -2.22 3.20 10.73
C ASN A 11 -1.18 4.29 11.05
N HIS A 12 0.10 4.05 10.74
CA HIS A 12 1.19 4.98 10.98
C HIS A 12 1.72 5.54 9.67
N VAL A 13 2.05 6.83 9.67
CA VAL A 13 2.69 7.50 8.53
C VAL A 13 4.15 7.75 8.88
N LEU A 14 5.06 7.26 8.05
CA LEU A 14 6.50 7.42 8.18
C LEU A 14 7.00 8.33 7.07
N LYS A 15 7.68 9.42 7.44
CA LYS A 15 8.43 10.24 6.49
C LYS A 15 9.80 9.63 6.26
N LEU A 16 10.11 9.33 5.01
CA LEU A 16 11.33 8.65 4.60
C LEU A 16 12.21 9.60 3.80
N GLN A 17 13.48 9.66 4.20
CA GLN A 17 14.53 10.29 3.43
C GLN A 17 15.15 9.27 2.47
N ALA A 18 15.89 9.77 1.50
CA ALA A 18 16.61 8.91 0.58
C ALA A 18 17.63 8.00 1.30
N ALA A 19 17.91 6.85 0.68
CA ALA A 19 18.80 5.81 1.22
C ALA A 19 18.35 5.19 2.56
N VAL A 20 17.06 5.31 2.91
CA VAL A 20 16.45 4.59 4.04
C VAL A 20 15.85 3.27 3.56
N TYR A 21 15.95 2.23 4.38
CA TYR A 21 15.26 0.96 4.21
C TYR A 21 14.20 0.78 5.30
N VAL A 22 13.04 0.24 4.93
CA VAL A 22 11.97 -0.11 5.87
C VAL A 22 11.60 -1.57 5.69
N SER A 23 11.71 -2.35 6.77
CA SER A 23 11.18 -3.72 6.80
C SER A 23 9.68 -3.69 7.05
N THR A 24 8.92 -4.32 6.17
CA THR A 24 7.45 -4.41 6.29
C THR A 24 7.06 -5.78 6.86
N PRO A 25 6.32 -5.84 7.97
CA PRO A 25 5.84 -7.10 8.51
C PRO A 25 4.90 -7.83 7.53
N LEU A 26 4.84 -9.16 7.65
CA LEU A 26 3.89 -9.98 6.90
C LEU A 26 2.45 -9.52 7.17
N ARG A 27 1.60 -9.48 6.13
CA ARG A 27 0.20 -9.01 6.18
C ARG A 27 -0.01 -7.55 6.61
N SER A 28 1.05 -6.74 6.66
CA SER A 28 0.91 -5.31 6.92
C SER A 28 0.26 -4.58 5.74
N LYS A 29 -0.72 -3.72 6.01
CA LYS A 29 -1.27 -2.80 5.01
C LYS A 29 -0.22 -1.72 4.77
N ARG A 30 0.11 -1.44 3.52
CA ARG A 30 1.13 -0.44 3.19
C ARG A 30 0.73 0.40 1.98
N ARG A 31 1.17 1.65 1.94
CA ARG A 31 1.05 2.56 0.78
C ARG A 31 2.22 3.53 0.76
N ILE A 32 2.90 3.63 -0.39
CA ILE A 32 3.88 4.69 -0.66
C ILE A 32 3.16 5.87 -1.34
N SER A 33 3.45 7.08 -0.88
CA SER A 33 3.06 8.34 -1.52
C SER A 33 4.29 9.22 -1.73
N ASN A 34 4.25 10.00 -2.81
CA ASN A 34 5.18 11.08 -3.06
C ASN A 34 4.49 12.41 -2.69
N PRO A 35 4.78 13.02 -1.53
CA PRO A 35 4.19 14.29 -1.14
C PRO A 35 4.86 15.49 -1.82
N THR A 36 5.96 15.27 -2.56
CA THR A 36 6.74 16.32 -3.21
C THR A 36 6.51 16.36 -4.71
N LYS A 37 7.11 17.35 -5.39
CA LYS A 37 7.12 17.44 -6.85
C LYS A 37 8.30 16.70 -7.49
N ASP A 38 9.28 16.31 -6.68
CA ASP A 38 10.47 15.65 -7.17
C ASP A 38 10.17 14.19 -7.50
N THR A 39 10.84 13.65 -8.52
CA THR A 39 10.67 12.23 -8.86
C THR A 39 11.33 11.36 -7.80
N ILE A 40 10.57 10.42 -7.25
CA ILE A 40 11.09 9.41 -6.32
C ILE A 40 11.31 8.08 -7.02
N HIS A 41 12.42 7.44 -6.71
CA HIS A 41 12.70 6.05 -7.11
C HIS A 41 12.73 5.21 -5.84
N PHE A 42 11.93 4.15 -5.80
CA PHE A 42 11.95 3.18 -4.71
C PHE A 42 12.00 1.77 -5.30
N VAL A 43 12.53 0.83 -4.52
CA VAL A 43 12.58 -0.59 -4.87
C VAL A 43 11.88 -1.35 -3.78
N GLU A 44 10.89 -2.16 -4.14
CA GLU A 44 10.29 -3.14 -3.24
C GLU A 44 10.95 -4.49 -3.49
N MET A 45 11.52 -5.07 -2.43
CA MET A 45 12.05 -6.44 -2.46
C MET A 45 11.11 -7.33 -1.66
N GLN A 46 10.59 -8.37 -2.29
CA GLN A 46 9.78 -9.40 -1.64
C GLN A 46 10.63 -10.66 -1.44
N VAL A 47 10.53 -11.27 -0.27
CA VAL A 47 11.23 -12.52 0.08
C VAL A 47 10.20 -13.58 0.50
N GLY A 48 10.40 -14.82 0.07
CA GLY A 48 9.43 -15.89 0.30
C GLY A 48 9.48 -16.96 -0.80
N THR A 49 8.52 -17.87 -0.75
CA THR A 49 8.39 -18.98 -1.72
C THR A 49 7.26 -18.75 -2.74
N TYR A 50 6.51 -17.66 -2.62
CA TYR A 50 5.37 -17.34 -3.46
C TYR A 50 5.27 -15.83 -3.68
N PHE A 51 5.10 -15.41 -4.94
CA PHE A 51 5.06 -14.00 -5.36
C PHE A 51 3.95 -13.74 -6.38
N GLY A 52 2.93 -14.62 -6.41
CA GLY A 52 1.81 -14.49 -7.33
C GLY A 52 0.79 -13.45 -6.87
N GLU A 53 -0.03 -12.98 -7.81
CA GLU A 53 -1.10 -12.00 -7.56
C GLU A 53 -2.12 -12.41 -6.49
N ALA A 54 -2.23 -13.71 -6.18
CA ALA A 54 -3.14 -14.20 -5.15
C ALA A 54 -2.75 -13.78 -3.72
N ASP A 55 -1.47 -13.44 -3.48
CA ASP A 55 -1.01 -12.93 -2.17
C ASP A 55 -1.26 -11.42 -2.00
N ILE A 56 -1.66 -10.73 -3.08
CA ILE A 56 -1.87 -9.28 -3.08
C ILE A 56 -3.35 -8.97 -2.84
N THR A 57 -3.66 -8.51 -1.62
CA THR A 57 -4.98 -7.93 -1.33
C THR A 57 -4.98 -6.42 -1.58
N ARG A 58 -5.68 -5.99 -2.64
CA ARG A 58 -5.86 -4.57 -2.98
C ARG A 58 -6.99 -3.98 -2.13
N VAL A 59 -6.65 -3.09 -1.20
CA VAL A 59 -7.65 -2.45 -0.31
C VAL A 59 -8.31 -1.23 -0.97
N GLN A 60 -7.58 -0.53 -1.82
CA GLN A 60 -8.02 0.66 -2.55
C GLN A 60 -7.34 0.68 -3.92
N ASP A 61 -8.04 1.17 -4.94
CA ASP A 61 -7.54 1.20 -6.31
C ASP A 61 -7.80 2.55 -6.98
N ASP A 62 -7.02 3.55 -6.59
CA ASP A 62 -7.09 4.91 -7.12
C ASP A 62 -6.82 4.95 -8.64
N TYR A 63 -6.13 3.95 -9.17
CA TYR A 63 -5.72 3.85 -10.57
C TYR A 63 -6.64 2.98 -11.43
N ARG A 64 -7.75 2.47 -10.86
CA ARG A 64 -8.76 1.68 -11.58
C ARG A 64 -8.18 0.53 -12.42
N ARG A 65 -7.18 -0.17 -11.88
CA ARG A 65 -6.54 -1.35 -12.47
C ARG A 65 -7.42 -2.60 -12.43
N GLY A 66 -8.56 -2.51 -11.74
CA GLY A 66 -9.52 -3.58 -11.57
C GLY A 66 -9.28 -4.26 -10.23
N LEU A 67 -10.19 -4.02 -9.28
CA LEU A 67 -10.24 -4.85 -8.09
C LEU A 67 -10.64 -6.26 -8.54
N PRO A 68 -9.88 -7.32 -8.16
CA PRO A 68 -10.31 -8.68 -8.46
C PRO A 68 -11.71 -8.89 -7.87
N ALA A 69 -12.59 -9.57 -8.62
CA ALA A 69 -14.01 -9.71 -8.30
C ALA A 69 -14.28 -10.23 -6.86
N PHE A 70 -13.30 -10.90 -6.26
CA PHE A 70 -13.34 -11.36 -4.86
C PHE A 70 -13.38 -10.21 -3.82
N SER A 71 -12.85 -9.02 -4.14
CA SER A 71 -12.78 -7.88 -3.21
C SER A 71 -14.09 -7.10 -3.08
N LEU A 72 -14.98 -7.19 -4.09
CA LEU A 72 -16.26 -6.46 -4.09
C LEU A 72 -17.23 -6.93 -2.99
N LYS A 73 -17.17 -8.22 -2.60
CA LYS A 73 -18.06 -8.76 -1.55
C LYS A 73 -17.75 -8.30 -0.12
N LYS A 74 -16.56 -7.72 0.14
CA LYS A 74 -16.17 -7.26 1.49
C LYS A 74 -16.47 -5.78 1.74
N ILE A 75 -16.59 -4.98 0.68
CA ILE A 75 -16.82 -3.52 0.79
C ILE A 75 -18.33 -3.21 0.94
N ALA A 76 -19.22 -4.09 0.49
CA ALA A 76 -20.67 -3.89 0.53
C ALA A 76 -21.38 -4.26 1.86
N ARG A 77 -20.67 -4.40 2.99
CA ARG A 77 -21.28 -4.60 4.32
C ARG A 77 -20.83 -3.52 5.29
N ASN A 78 -21.32 -2.31 5.09
CA ASN A 78 -21.55 -1.38 6.19
C ASN A 78 -22.78 -0.51 5.85
N GLU A 79 -23.95 -1.16 5.82
CA GLU A 79 -25.24 -0.49 5.94
C GLU A 79 -25.71 -0.65 7.40
N GLY A 80 -26.03 0.48 8.03
CA GLY A 80 -26.68 0.59 9.34
C GLY A 80 -25.89 1.47 10.30
N GLY A 81 -26.33 2.65 10.70
CA GLY A 81 -27.58 3.37 10.44
C GLY A 81 -27.48 4.73 11.14
N CYS A 82 -28.09 5.75 10.54
CA CYS A 82 -28.43 6.98 11.21
C CYS A 82 -29.60 6.72 12.16
N ALA A 83 -29.41 6.96 13.45
CA ALA A 83 -30.46 7.26 14.42
C ALA A 83 -29.85 8.24 15.44
#